data_AF-A0A316U3F3-F1
#
_entry.id   AF-A0A316U3F3-F1
#
_cell.length_a   1.000
_cell.length_b   1.000
_cell.length_c   1.000
_cell.angle_alpha   90.00
_cell.angle_beta   90.00
_cell.angle_gamma   90.00
#
_symmetry.space_group_name_H-M   'P 1'
#
loop_
_entity.id
_entity.type
_entity.pdbx_description
1 polymer ?
#
loop_
_entity_poly.entity_id
_entity_poly.type
_entity_poly.pdbx_seq_one_letter_code
_entity_poly.pdbx_strand_id
1 'polypeptide(L)'
;MVPIEEGNFYHLYNRGANRSKIFWSDSDFRKFIELYRFYLYPAVETYSWCLLRNHFHFLVRVRTKEDQTELFKRDRELFKAGFFHGKLNPATSPYNVSRQLSHLMNRYTRFINKKRQRSGTLIQGPIKRKHIANEAYFLNLICYIHKNPIHHGIVDNYSSYLHSSYKDIIGTHPTFMERDKIHDLFGGIHGFLSAHQEYKLDMDID
;
A
#
# COMPACT_ATOMS: atom_id res chain seq x y z
N MET A 1 17.62 4.82 -9.61
CA MET A 1 16.53 4.66 -8.62
C MET A 1 17.09 3.88 -7.45
N VAL A 2 16.93 4.35 -6.21
CA VAL A 2 17.47 3.68 -5.00
C VAL A 2 16.98 2.22 -4.97
N PRO A 3 17.84 1.21 -4.76
CA PRO A 3 17.41 -0.18 -4.63
C PRO A 3 16.35 -0.35 -3.52
N ILE A 4 15.47 -1.34 -3.67
CA ILE A 4 14.59 -1.75 -2.56
C ILE A 4 15.35 -2.81 -1.78
N GLU A 5 15.68 -2.47 -0.54
CA GLU A 5 16.39 -3.32 0.40
C GLU A 5 15.41 -3.93 1.41
N GLU A 6 15.70 -5.16 1.83
CA GLU A 6 14.91 -5.85 2.85
C GLU A 6 15.09 -5.23 4.24
N GLY A 7 14.12 -5.42 5.13
CA GLY A 7 14.12 -4.81 6.47
C GLY A 7 13.74 -3.33 6.49
N ASN A 8 13.96 -2.61 5.38
CA ASN A 8 13.78 -1.17 5.29
C ASN A 8 12.34 -0.74 4.96
N PHE A 9 12.03 0.51 5.32
CA PHE A 9 10.72 1.12 5.10
C PHE A 9 10.71 2.02 3.87
N TYR A 10 9.60 1.98 3.12
CA TYR A 10 9.46 2.76 1.90
C TYR A 10 8.05 3.35 1.78
N HIS A 11 8.01 4.62 1.39
CA HIS A 11 6.83 5.25 0.80
C HIS A 11 6.80 4.91 -0.70
N LEU A 12 5.87 4.06 -1.10
CA LEU A 12 5.62 3.69 -2.49
C LEU A 12 4.46 4.51 -3.04
N TYR A 13 4.66 5.12 -4.19
CA TYR A 13 3.62 5.92 -4.82
C TYR A 13 3.77 5.97 -6.34
N ASN A 14 2.65 6.18 -7.02
CA ASN A 14 2.65 6.49 -8.44
C ASN A 14 1.34 7.19 -8.82
N ARG A 15 1.33 7.81 -10.00
CA ARG A 15 0.18 8.53 -10.57
C ARG A 15 -0.08 8.10 -12.00
N GLY A 16 -1.28 8.39 -12.47
CA GLY A 16 -1.70 8.14 -13.84
C GLY A 16 -0.83 8.90 -14.83
N ALA A 17 -0.61 8.28 -15.99
CA ALA A 17 0.06 8.95 -17.09
C ALA A 17 -0.68 10.27 -17.41
N ASN A 18 0.05 11.37 -17.60
CA ASN A 18 -0.52 12.71 -17.79
C ASN A 18 -1.52 13.14 -16.70
N ARG A 19 -1.30 12.70 -15.44
CA ARG A 19 -2.18 12.94 -14.28
C ARG A 19 -3.62 12.42 -14.47
N SER A 20 -3.82 11.53 -15.43
CA SER A 20 -5.12 10.94 -15.74
C SER A 20 -5.62 10.02 -14.64
N LYS A 21 -6.92 9.71 -14.66
CA LYS A 21 -7.52 8.76 -13.73
C LYS A 21 -6.87 7.38 -13.91
N ILE A 22 -6.69 6.67 -12.80
CA ILE A 22 -6.32 5.25 -12.72
C ILE A 22 -7.44 4.42 -12.05
N PHE A 23 -8.37 5.07 -11.35
CA PHE A 23 -9.60 4.49 -10.81
C PHE A 23 -10.81 5.33 -11.26
N TRP A 24 -11.79 4.69 -11.91
CA TRP A 24 -13.00 5.36 -12.37
C TRP A 24 -14.22 5.00 -11.51
N SER A 25 -14.20 3.85 -10.84
CA SER A 25 -15.30 3.29 -10.05
C SER A 25 -14.78 2.50 -8.84
N ASP A 26 -15.63 2.23 -7.86
CA ASP A 26 -15.26 1.47 -6.64
C ASP A 26 -14.75 0.06 -6.94
N SER A 27 -15.23 -0.56 -8.02
CA SER A 27 -14.71 -1.86 -8.47
C SER A 27 -13.26 -1.80 -8.95
N ASP A 28 -12.79 -0.63 -9.42
CA ASP A 28 -11.40 -0.44 -9.82
C ASP A 28 -10.49 -0.40 -8.59
N PHE A 29 -10.88 0.36 -7.55
CA PHE A 29 -10.19 0.40 -6.26
C PHE A 29 -10.12 -0.98 -5.60
N ARG A 30 -11.26 -1.69 -5.52
CA ARG A 30 -11.32 -3.05 -4.99
C ARG A 30 -10.39 -4.01 -5.72
N LYS A 31 -10.38 -3.96 -7.06
CA LYS A 31 -9.49 -4.82 -7.85
C LYS A 31 -8.02 -4.51 -7.60
N PHE A 32 -7.67 -3.24 -7.40
CA PHE A 32 -6.30 -2.85 -7.10
C PHE A 32 -5.85 -3.42 -5.75
N ILE A 33 -6.65 -3.30 -4.69
CA ILE A 33 -6.32 -3.87 -3.37
C ILE A 33 -6.26 -5.40 -3.43
N GLU A 34 -7.15 -6.06 -4.18
CA GLU A 34 -7.08 -7.50 -4.40
C GLU A 34 -5.73 -7.91 -5.03
N LEU A 35 -5.32 -7.23 -6.10
CA LEU A 35 -4.03 -7.50 -6.75
C LEU A 35 -2.84 -7.11 -5.84
N TYR A 36 -2.96 -6.03 -5.08
CA TYR A 36 -1.96 -5.65 -4.09
C TYR A 36 -1.73 -6.77 -3.09
N ARG A 37 -2.79 -7.28 -2.48
CA ARG A 37 -2.69 -8.39 -1.54
C ARG A 37 -2.11 -9.65 -2.19
N PHE A 38 -2.56 -9.98 -3.40
CA PHE A 38 -2.08 -11.16 -4.12
C PHE A 38 -0.57 -11.11 -4.41
N TYR A 39 -0.04 -9.96 -4.80
CA TYR A 39 1.37 -9.82 -5.21
C TYR A 39 2.31 -9.37 -4.08
N LEU A 40 1.87 -8.45 -3.21
CA LEU A 40 2.74 -7.75 -2.28
C LEU A 40 2.67 -8.27 -0.85
N TYR A 41 1.54 -8.79 -0.39
CA TYR A 41 1.41 -9.28 1.00
C TYR A 41 2.52 -10.28 1.41
N PRO A 42 2.95 -11.23 0.54
CA PRO A 42 4.07 -12.11 0.87
C PRO A 42 5.42 -11.40 1.03
N ALA A 43 5.58 -10.22 0.43
CA ALA A 43 6.87 -9.53 0.28
C ALA A 43 7.00 -8.29 1.18
N VAL A 44 5.89 -7.76 1.70
CA VAL A 44 5.89 -6.54 2.50
C VAL A 44 4.91 -6.61 3.68
N GLU A 45 5.21 -5.81 4.69
CA GLU A 45 4.28 -5.39 5.73
C GLU A 45 3.67 -4.04 5.33
N THR A 46 2.36 -3.85 5.54
CA THR A 46 1.68 -2.61 5.15
C THR A 46 1.26 -1.81 6.38
N TYR A 47 1.68 -0.55 6.44
CA TYR A 47 1.45 0.35 7.58
C TYR A 47 0.42 1.45 7.29
N SER A 48 0.36 1.94 6.05
CA SER A 48 -0.70 2.86 5.62
C SER A 48 -0.87 2.83 4.11
N TRP A 49 -2.07 3.08 3.60
CA TRP A 49 -2.34 3.29 2.19
C TRP A 49 -3.52 4.23 1.94
N CYS A 50 -3.49 4.90 0.79
CA CYS A 50 -4.59 5.68 0.25
C CYS A 50 -4.59 5.62 -1.27
N LEU A 51 -5.75 5.35 -1.85
CA LEU A 51 -5.96 5.31 -3.30
C LEU A 51 -6.84 6.48 -3.71
N LEU A 52 -6.40 7.29 -4.66
CA LEU A 52 -7.16 8.42 -5.18
C LEU A 52 -7.32 8.27 -6.67
N ARG A 53 -8.31 8.95 -7.25
CA ARG A 53 -8.72 8.72 -8.65
C ARG A 53 -7.58 8.67 -9.66
N ASN A 54 -6.52 9.45 -9.49
CA ASN A 54 -5.37 9.52 -10.39
C ASN A 54 -4.03 9.06 -9.79
N HIS A 55 -3.96 8.66 -8.51
CA HIS A 55 -2.68 8.26 -7.89
C HIS A 55 -2.88 7.44 -6.62
N PHE A 56 -1.82 6.87 -6.07
CA PHE A 56 -1.87 6.06 -4.85
C PHE A 56 -0.62 6.21 -4.00
N HIS A 57 -0.77 5.97 -2.70
CA HIS A 57 0.29 5.98 -1.70
C HIS A 57 0.21 4.72 -0.84
N PHE A 58 1.36 4.11 -0.56
CA PHE A 58 1.53 3.02 0.39
C PHE A 58 2.78 3.27 1.24
N LEU A 59 2.70 3.02 2.53
CA LEU A 59 3.84 2.94 3.43
C LEU A 59 4.02 1.48 3.83
N VAL A 60 5.19 0.93 3.51
CA VAL A 60 5.49 -0.49 3.68
C VAL A 60 6.86 -0.71 4.33
N ARG A 61 7.03 -1.84 5.01
CA ARG A 61 8.34 -2.43 5.32
C ARG A 61 8.57 -3.62 4.40
N VAL A 62 9.76 -3.74 3.83
CA VAL A 62 10.12 -4.90 3.00
C VAL A 62 10.46 -6.06 3.91
N ARG A 63 9.78 -7.20 3.73
CA ARG A 63 10.04 -8.42 4.50
C ARG A 63 11.41 -8.98 4.15
N THR A 64 12.20 -9.35 5.16
CA THR A 64 13.43 -10.13 4.94
C THR A 64 13.10 -11.53 4.46
N LYS A 65 14.10 -12.26 3.96
CA LYS A 65 13.91 -13.67 3.61
C LYS A 65 13.34 -14.50 4.77
N GLU A 66 13.76 -14.23 6.00
CA GLU A 66 13.29 -14.88 7.22
C GLU A 66 11.81 -14.55 7.46
N ASP A 67 11.44 -13.26 7.42
CA ASP A 67 10.04 -12.83 7.54
C ASP A 67 9.12 -13.56 6.54
N GLN A 68 9.55 -13.66 5.28
CA GLN A 68 8.79 -14.33 4.23
C GLN A 68 8.68 -15.84 4.47
N THR A 69 9.73 -16.45 5.01
CA THR A 69 9.77 -17.88 5.33
C THR A 69 8.84 -18.20 6.50
N GLU A 70 8.84 -17.37 7.55
CA GLU A 70 7.92 -17.53 8.69
C GLU A 70 6.47 -17.29 8.29
N LEU A 71 6.21 -16.27 7.46
CA LEU A 71 4.88 -16.03 6.88
C LEU A 71 4.38 -17.25 6.09
N PHE A 72 5.25 -17.87 5.29
CA PHE A 72 4.90 -19.05 4.52
C PHE A 72 4.59 -20.27 5.39
N LYS A 73 5.34 -20.47 6.49
CA LYS A 73 5.05 -21.53 7.46
C LYS A 73 3.70 -21.31 8.14
N ARG A 74 3.45 -20.08 8.60
CA ARG A 74 2.21 -19.66 9.28
C ARG A 74 0.97 -19.83 8.38
N ASP A 75 1.06 -19.35 7.14
CA ASP A 75 -0.09 -19.25 6.22
C ASP A 75 -0.07 -20.32 5.12
N ARG A 76 0.54 -21.49 5.40
CA ARG A 76 0.86 -22.54 4.41
C ARG A 76 -0.33 -22.94 3.53
N GLU A 77 -1.52 -23.06 4.12
CA GLU A 77 -2.73 -23.46 3.39
C GLU A 77 -3.23 -22.36 2.45
N LEU A 78 -3.04 -21.08 2.79
CA LEU A 78 -3.36 -19.97 1.89
C LEU A 78 -2.43 -19.95 0.67
N PHE A 79 -1.13 -20.21 0.88
CA PHE A 79 -0.19 -20.35 -0.23
C PHE A 79 -0.53 -21.53 -1.14
N LYS A 80 -0.85 -22.70 -0.57
CA LYS A 80 -1.27 -23.88 -1.35
C LYS A 80 -2.55 -23.64 -2.14
N ALA A 81 -3.51 -22.92 -1.55
CA ALA A 81 -4.76 -22.56 -2.19
C ALA A 81 -4.62 -21.44 -3.25
N GLY A 82 -3.42 -20.88 -3.45
CA GLY A 82 -3.16 -19.92 -4.51
C GLY A 82 -3.67 -18.51 -4.22
N PHE A 83 -3.82 -18.14 -2.94
CA PHE A 83 -4.17 -16.77 -2.55
C PHE A 83 -3.05 -15.75 -2.83
N PHE A 84 -1.83 -16.23 -3.11
CA PHE A 84 -0.66 -15.41 -3.37
C PHE A 84 0.04 -15.78 -4.68
N HIS A 85 0.86 -14.86 -5.18
CA HIS A 85 1.48 -15.01 -6.49
C HIS A 85 2.55 -16.11 -6.55
N GLY A 86 2.15 -17.25 -7.13
CA GLY A 86 3.03 -18.37 -7.46
C GLY A 86 3.12 -19.41 -6.35
N LYS A 87 3.58 -20.62 -6.70
CA LYS A 87 3.85 -21.71 -5.75
C LYS A 87 5.30 -21.65 -5.26
N LEU A 88 5.72 -20.47 -4.79
CA LEU A 88 7.08 -20.25 -4.34
C LEU A 88 7.22 -20.70 -2.88
N ASN A 89 8.31 -21.44 -2.59
CA ASN A 89 8.81 -21.59 -1.23
C ASN A 89 9.79 -20.43 -0.98
N PRO A 90 9.46 -19.45 -0.11
CA PRO A 90 10.32 -18.29 0.09
C PRO A 90 11.72 -18.62 0.62
N ALA A 91 11.91 -19.79 1.24
CA ALA A 91 13.21 -20.25 1.69
C ALA A 91 14.22 -20.44 0.53
N THR A 92 13.73 -20.80 -0.66
CA THR A 92 14.55 -21.01 -1.86
C THR A 92 14.36 -19.92 -2.91
N SER A 93 13.19 -19.30 -2.96
CA SER A 93 12.87 -18.24 -3.91
C SER A 93 12.04 -17.14 -3.23
N PRO A 94 12.70 -16.21 -2.51
CA PRO A 94 12.00 -15.10 -1.86
C PRO A 94 11.36 -14.17 -2.89
N TYR A 95 10.23 -13.57 -2.50
CA TYR A 95 9.51 -12.59 -3.28
C TYR A 95 10.34 -11.31 -3.40
N ASN A 96 10.69 -10.95 -4.64
CA ASN A 96 11.31 -9.67 -4.94
C ASN A 96 10.25 -8.57 -5.11
N VAL A 97 10.25 -7.56 -4.23
CA VAL A 97 9.24 -6.49 -4.23
C VAL A 97 9.16 -5.74 -5.56
N SER A 98 10.29 -5.37 -6.18
CA SER A 98 10.28 -4.65 -7.47
C SER A 98 9.60 -5.46 -8.58
N ARG A 99 9.84 -6.77 -8.60
CA ARG A 99 9.19 -7.70 -9.53
C ARG A 99 7.70 -7.84 -9.23
N GLN A 100 7.30 -7.95 -7.97
CA GLN A 100 5.89 -8.05 -7.57
C GLN A 100 5.10 -6.77 -7.88
N LEU A 101 5.69 -5.60 -7.65
CA LEU A 101 5.14 -4.30 -8.05
C LEU A 101 4.91 -4.23 -9.58
N SER A 102 5.87 -4.74 -10.36
CA SER A 102 5.74 -4.81 -11.82
C SER A 102 4.60 -5.72 -12.25
N HIS A 103 4.46 -6.89 -11.62
CA HIS A 103 3.36 -7.82 -11.88
C HIS A 103 1.98 -7.22 -11.55
N LEU A 104 1.87 -6.57 -10.39
CA LEU A 104 0.67 -5.84 -9.99
C LEU A 104 0.28 -4.81 -11.05
N MET A 105 1.20 -3.91 -11.39
CA MET A 105 0.89 -2.81 -12.31
C MET A 105 0.55 -3.30 -13.72
N ASN A 106 1.25 -4.32 -14.20
CA ASN A 106 0.94 -4.94 -15.49
C ASN A 106 -0.45 -5.60 -15.49
N ARG A 107 -0.79 -6.34 -14.42
CA ARG A 107 -2.09 -7.00 -14.30
C ARG A 107 -3.22 -5.98 -14.18
N TYR A 108 -3.04 -4.93 -13.38
CA TYR A 108 -4.03 -3.88 -13.18
C TYR A 108 -4.23 -3.03 -14.44
N THR A 109 -3.15 -2.64 -15.12
CA THR A 109 -3.21 -1.91 -16.41
C THR A 109 -4.00 -2.70 -17.44
N ARG A 110 -3.75 -4.02 -17.58
CA ARG A 110 -4.54 -4.88 -18.49
C ARG A 110 -6.02 -4.95 -18.11
N PHE A 111 -6.33 -5.08 -16.82
CA PHE A 111 -7.71 -5.08 -16.33
C PHE A 111 -8.44 -3.79 -16.71
N ILE A 112 -7.81 -2.65 -16.43
CA ILE A 112 -8.36 -1.32 -16.69
C ILE A 112 -8.47 -1.05 -18.19
N ASN A 113 -7.47 -1.42 -18.99
CA ASN A 113 -7.48 -1.29 -20.45
C ASN A 113 -8.60 -2.10 -21.09
N LYS A 114 -8.76 -3.37 -20.71
CA LYS A 114 -9.86 -4.23 -21.17
C LYS A 114 -11.22 -3.66 -20.80
N LYS A 115 -11.41 -3.30 -19.52
CA LYS A 115 -12.70 -2.80 -18.99
C LYS A 115 -13.19 -1.52 -19.69
N ARG A 116 -12.26 -0.72 -20.21
CA ARG A 116 -12.53 0.63 -20.72
C ARG A 116 -12.22 0.77 -22.20
N GLN A 117 -11.96 -0.35 -22.89
CA GLN A 117 -11.66 -0.40 -24.32
C GLN A 117 -10.55 0.59 -24.74
N ARG A 118 -9.50 0.70 -23.90
CA ARG A 118 -8.33 1.54 -24.18
C ARG A 118 -7.08 0.68 -24.34
N SER A 119 -6.03 1.28 -24.90
CA SER A 119 -4.68 0.73 -24.97
C SER A 119 -3.65 1.69 -24.36
N GLY A 120 -2.39 1.25 -24.25
CA GLY A 120 -1.31 2.08 -23.73
C GLY A 120 -1.07 1.99 -22.22
N THR A 121 -0.24 2.90 -21.71
CA THR A 121 0.20 2.96 -20.31
C THR A 121 -0.87 3.57 -19.42
N LEU A 122 -1.01 3.05 -18.20
CA LEU A 122 -1.93 3.59 -17.20
C LEU A 122 -1.25 4.56 -16.22
N ILE A 123 -0.01 4.23 -15.82
CA ILE A 123 0.76 5.00 -14.83
C ILE A 123 1.99 5.66 -15.45
N GLN A 124 2.48 6.70 -14.77
CA GLN A 124 3.66 7.45 -15.18
C GLN A 124 4.94 6.70 -14.81
N GLY A 125 5.40 5.83 -15.71
CA GLY A 125 6.66 5.11 -15.55
C GLY A 125 6.66 4.13 -14.36
N PRO A 126 7.84 3.71 -13.87
CA PRO A 126 7.96 2.79 -12.74
C PRO A 126 7.41 3.39 -11.44
N ILE A 127 7.01 2.52 -10.50
CA ILE A 127 6.60 2.95 -9.15
C ILE A 127 7.75 3.70 -8.47
N LYS A 128 7.43 4.88 -7.93
CA LYS A 128 8.36 5.70 -7.16
C LYS A 128 8.44 5.19 -5.73
N ARG A 129 9.59 5.44 -5.10
CA ARG A 129 9.90 4.98 -3.76
C ARG A 129 10.80 5.97 -3.04
N LYS A 130 10.46 6.30 -1.80
CA LYS A 130 11.29 7.09 -0.87
C LYS A 130 11.62 6.21 0.34
N HIS A 131 12.91 6.03 0.62
CA HIS A 131 13.37 5.31 1.80
C HIS A 131 13.07 6.11 3.07
N ILE A 132 12.58 5.44 4.10
CA ILE A 132 12.17 6.06 5.37
C ILE A 132 13.09 5.55 6.48
N ALA A 133 13.99 6.42 6.94
CA ALA A 133 14.95 6.11 8.00
C ALA A 133 14.65 6.81 9.34
N ASN A 134 13.71 7.78 9.33
CA ASN A 134 13.38 8.59 10.51
C ASN A 134 11.98 8.22 11.02
N GLU A 135 11.90 7.88 12.30
CA GLU A 135 10.67 7.44 12.96
C GLU A 135 9.60 8.56 13.03
N ALA A 136 9.98 9.78 13.38
CA ALA A 136 9.04 10.91 13.40
C ALA A 136 8.45 11.16 12.00
N TYR A 137 9.28 11.10 10.95
CA TYR A 137 8.82 11.17 9.57
C TYR A 137 7.89 10.00 9.21
N PHE A 138 8.20 8.79 9.67
CA PHE A 138 7.37 7.61 9.46
C PHE A 138 5.96 7.79 10.04
N LEU A 139 5.85 8.25 11.30
CA LEU A 139 4.56 8.49 11.96
C LEU A 139 3.77 9.61 11.28
N ASN A 140 4.45 10.71 10.92
CA ASN A 140 3.85 11.81 10.16
C ASN A 140 3.34 11.34 8.80
N LEU A 141 4.08 10.46 8.13
CA LEU A 141 3.69 9.92 6.83
C LEU A 141 2.43 9.06 6.91
N ILE A 142 2.22 8.28 7.97
CA ILE A 142 0.96 7.55 8.19
C ILE A 142 -0.22 8.53 8.20
N CYS A 143 -0.09 9.62 8.97
CA CYS A 143 -1.13 10.64 9.07
C CYS A 143 -1.36 11.36 7.72
N TYR A 144 -0.28 11.75 7.04
CA TYR A 144 -0.32 12.35 5.71
C TYR A 144 -1.07 11.47 4.70
N ILE A 145 -0.74 10.17 4.62
CA ILE A 145 -1.34 9.26 3.66
C ILE A 145 -2.86 9.19 3.87
N HIS A 146 -3.34 9.09 5.11
CA HIS A 146 -4.78 9.08 5.39
C HIS A 146 -5.45 10.44 5.12
N LYS A 147 -4.75 11.57 5.33
CA LYS A 147 -5.26 12.91 5.03
C LYS A 147 -5.11 13.34 3.57
N ASN A 148 -4.50 12.53 2.74
CA ASN A 148 -4.29 12.84 1.33
C ASN A 148 -5.59 13.15 0.54
N PRO A 149 -6.75 12.53 0.83
CA PRO A 149 -8.04 12.95 0.25
C PRO A 149 -8.43 14.40 0.60
N ILE A 150 -8.09 14.90 1.78
CA ILE A 150 -8.28 16.31 2.16
C ILE A 150 -7.28 17.19 1.41
N HIS A 151 -6.00 16.77 1.37
CA HIS A 151 -4.94 17.50 0.66
C HIS A 151 -5.31 17.80 -0.81
N HIS A 152 -5.99 16.86 -1.48
CA HIS A 152 -6.46 17.04 -2.86
C HIS A 152 -7.91 17.55 -2.98
N GLY A 153 -8.52 18.04 -1.90
CA GLY A 153 -9.86 18.64 -1.92
C GLY A 153 -10.98 17.68 -2.33
N ILE A 154 -10.85 16.38 -2.02
CA ILE A 154 -11.83 15.35 -2.39
C ILE A 154 -12.92 15.20 -1.31
N VAL A 155 -12.52 15.32 -0.05
CA VAL A 155 -13.41 15.28 1.12
C VAL A 155 -12.90 16.24 2.18
N ASP A 156 -13.78 16.72 3.07
CA ASP A 156 -13.38 17.56 4.21
C ASP A 156 -12.96 16.72 5.44
N ASN A 157 -13.36 15.45 5.48
CA ASN A 157 -13.10 14.54 6.58
C ASN A 157 -12.47 13.22 6.08
N TYR A 158 -11.19 13.01 6.40
CA TYR A 158 -10.42 11.83 5.99
C TYR A 158 -11.05 10.52 6.48
N SER A 159 -11.72 10.51 7.64
CA SER A 159 -12.33 9.30 8.19
C SER A 159 -13.56 8.83 7.40
N SER A 160 -14.14 9.70 6.57
CA SER A 160 -15.23 9.33 5.65
C SER A 160 -14.74 8.63 4.38
N TYR A 161 -13.45 8.79 4.03
CA TYR A 161 -12.91 8.30 2.76
C TYR A 161 -12.67 6.79 2.78
N LEU A 162 -13.43 6.05 1.96
CA LEU A 162 -13.45 4.59 1.97
C LEU A 162 -12.21 3.95 1.33
N HIS A 163 -11.51 4.67 0.45
CA HIS A 163 -10.37 4.14 -0.30
C HIS A 163 -9.04 4.47 0.38
N SER A 164 -9.00 4.28 1.71
CA SER A 164 -7.81 4.40 2.55
C SER A 164 -7.79 3.33 3.65
N SER A 165 -6.62 3.05 4.22
CA SER A 165 -6.48 2.12 5.35
C SER A 165 -6.98 2.67 6.69
N TYR A 166 -7.42 3.93 6.78
CA TYR A 166 -7.74 4.52 8.08
C TYR A 166 -8.79 3.69 8.84
N LYS A 167 -9.86 3.27 8.16
CA LYS A 167 -10.91 2.41 8.73
C LYS A 167 -10.41 1.01 9.08
N ASP A 168 -9.46 0.48 8.31
CA ASP A 168 -8.83 -0.81 8.62
C ASP A 168 -8.01 -0.75 9.91
N ILE A 169 -7.43 0.40 10.25
CA ILE A 169 -6.59 0.55 11.45
C ILE A 169 -7.44 0.77 12.69
N ILE A 170 -8.54 1.54 12.60
CA ILE A 170 -9.41 1.80 13.76
C ILE A 170 -10.49 0.72 13.98
N GLY A 171 -10.77 -0.09 12.96
CA GLY A 171 -11.79 -1.14 13.02
C GLY A 171 -11.29 -2.42 13.70
N THR A 172 -12.20 -3.38 13.86
CA THR A 172 -11.90 -4.69 14.46
C THR A 172 -11.93 -5.83 13.45
N HIS A 173 -12.35 -5.58 12.21
CA HIS A 173 -12.41 -6.60 11.16
C HIS A 173 -11.02 -7.14 10.78
N PRO A 174 -10.88 -8.36 10.26
CA PRO A 174 -9.60 -8.84 9.76
C PRO A 174 -9.04 -7.92 8.67
N THR A 175 -7.75 -7.61 8.75
CA THR A 175 -7.04 -6.77 7.79
C THR A 175 -5.67 -7.34 7.47
N PHE A 176 -5.13 -7.00 6.30
CA PHE A 176 -3.76 -7.33 5.91
C PHE A 176 -2.72 -6.29 6.39
N MET A 177 -3.20 -5.24 7.08
CA MET A 177 -2.39 -4.20 7.69
C MET A 177 -1.74 -4.70 8.98
N GLU A 178 -0.60 -4.14 9.35
CA GLU A 178 0.05 -4.39 10.63
C GLU A 178 -0.61 -3.59 11.77
N ARG A 179 -1.92 -3.77 11.98
CA ARG A 179 -2.74 -2.95 12.91
C ARG A 179 -2.13 -2.83 14.30
N ASP A 180 -1.75 -3.95 14.90
CA ASP A 180 -1.26 -3.97 16.28
C ASP A 180 0.06 -3.22 16.40
N LYS A 181 1.00 -3.44 15.45
CA LYS A 181 2.25 -2.68 15.38
C LYS A 181 2.00 -1.19 15.18
N ILE A 182 1.03 -0.82 14.35
CA ILE A 182 0.66 0.59 14.16
C ILE A 182 0.15 1.15 15.48
N HIS A 183 -0.74 0.45 16.20
CA HIS A 183 -1.21 0.92 17.50
C HIS A 183 -0.06 1.08 18.49
N ASP A 184 0.84 0.10 18.58
CA ASP A 184 2.01 0.16 19.46
C ASP A 184 2.91 1.37 19.16
N LEU A 185 3.17 1.65 17.88
CA LEU A 185 3.96 2.80 17.42
C LEU A 185 3.36 4.15 17.83
N PHE A 186 2.05 4.23 18.02
CA PHE A 186 1.36 5.43 18.48
C PHE A 186 1.04 5.42 19.99
N GLY A 187 1.49 4.41 20.75
CA GLY A 187 1.13 4.29 22.17
C GLY A 187 -0.34 3.88 22.40
N GLY A 188 -0.92 3.16 21.45
CA GLY A 188 -2.29 2.66 21.46
C GLY A 188 -3.23 3.39 20.48
N ILE A 189 -4.46 2.89 20.37
CA ILE A 189 -5.48 3.45 19.46
C ILE A 189 -5.77 4.93 19.75
N HIS A 190 -5.76 5.34 21.03
CA HIS A 190 -6.00 6.74 21.40
C HIS A 190 -4.89 7.67 20.91
N GLY A 191 -3.63 7.24 20.99
CA GLY A 191 -2.52 8.01 20.45
C GLY A 191 -2.57 8.09 18.93
N PHE A 192 -2.99 7.00 18.25
CA PHE A 192 -3.21 7.03 16.80
C PHE A 192 -4.28 8.04 16.41
N LEU A 193 -5.43 8.04 17.09
CA LEU A 193 -6.52 8.98 16.83
C LEU A 193 -6.10 10.44 17.09
N SER A 194 -5.41 10.68 18.20
CA SER A 194 -4.94 12.02 18.59
C SER A 194 -3.93 12.56 17.59
N ALA A 195 -2.94 11.74 17.19
CA ALA A 195 -1.97 12.13 16.17
C ALA A 195 -2.64 12.50 14.84
N HIS A 196 -3.69 11.78 14.41
CA HIS A 196 -4.43 12.14 13.21
C HIS A 196 -5.20 13.44 13.36
N GLN A 197 -5.76 13.73 14.53
CA GLN A 197 -6.46 14.99 14.77
C GLN A 197 -5.48 16.18 14.76
N GLU A 198 -4.36 16.05 15.45
CA GLU A 198 -3.34 17.10 15.62
C GLU A 198 -2.50 17.34 14.36
N TYR A 199 -2.31 16.31 13.52
CA TYR A 199 -1.49 16.42 12.32
C TYR A 199 -1.99 17.53 11.39
N LYS A 200 -1.14 18.50 11.11
CA LYS A 200 -1.42 19.57 10.14
C LYS A 200 -0.85 19.17 8.79
N LEU A 201 -1.64 19.33 7.73
CA LEU A 201 -1.18 19.07 6.36
C LEU A 201 -0.09 20.09 6.03
N ASP A 202 1.15 19.61 5.93
CA ASP A 202 2.26 20.37 5.37
C ASP A 202 2.27 20.19 3.84
N MET A 203 2.43 21.28 3.08
CA MET A 203 2.31 21.28 1.62
C MET A 203 3.51 20.64 0.90
N ASP A 204 4.60 20.29 1.62
CA ASP A 204 5.89 19.92 1.03
C ASP A 204 6.14 18.40 0.95
N ILE A 205 5.11 17.58 1.11
CA ILE A 205 5.21 16.11 0.99
C ILE A 205 4.63 15.67 -0.36
N ASP A 206 5.37 15.82 -1.46
CA ASP A 206 5.06 15.25 -2.79
C ASP A 206 6.32 14.80 -3.56
#